data_AF-A3D834-F1
#
_entry.id   AF-A3D834-F1
#
_cell.length_a   1.000
_cell.length_b   1.000
_cell.length_c   1.000
_cell.angle_alpha   90.00
_cell.angle_beta   90.00
_cell.angle_gamma   90.00
#
_symmetry.space_group_name_H-M   'P 1'
#
loop_
_entity.id
_entity.type
_entity.pdbx_description
1 polymer ?
#
loop_
_entity_poly.entity_id
_entity_poly.type
_entity_poly.pdbx_seq_one_letter_code
_entity_poly.pdbx_strand_id
1 'polypeptide(L)'
;MDMTPSSNAAEAPKRNIKLDNTELIKTSFWVSQVFMIIATVVGVYLAAQEGLSQAIKFDNLSNMQNNYHLRHALYDEVSDNVATLSRYVDTVETVSGNSLVKMHPQMGLFVWENMRYSANALETPSHILSDIRRFYLESEQIISDIETRHYSVSYGKGLLQNVLSKIQEDTLPKLKTNYETLSKELSDNDITVD
;
A
#
# COMPACT_ATOMS: atom_id res chain seq x y z
N MET A 1 -92.36 58.71 -21.15
CA MET A 1 -91.32 59.74 -21.31
C MET A 1 -90.03 59.03 -21.60
N ASP A 2 -89.47 59.30 -22.77
CA ASP A 2 -88.12 58.93 -23.21
C ASP A 2 -87.05 59.35 -22.20
N MET A 3 -85.97 58.56 -22.13
CA MET A 3 -84.63 58.98 -22.56
C MET A 3 -83.61 57.88 -22.22
N THR A 4 -82.86 57.45 -23.23
CA THR A 4 -81.70 56.56 -23.12
C THR A 4 -80.52 57.24 -22.41
N PRO A 5 -79.51 56.47 -21.98
CA PRO A 5 -78.19 56.74 -22.55
C PRO A 5 -77.38 55.49 -22.92
N SER A 6 -76.90 55.52 -24.16
CA SER A 6 -75.55 55.22 -24.66
C SER A 6 -74.66 54.15 -23.98
N SER A 7 -74.35 53.12 -24.79
CA SER A 7 -73.00 52.67 -25.19
C SER A 7 -71.96 52.33 -24.12
N ASN A 8 -71.55 51.05 -24.05
CA ASN A 8 -70.30 50.56 -24.65
C ASN A 8 -70.00 49.14 -24.17
N ALA A 9 -69.78 48.24 -25.13
CA ALA A 9 -69.25 46.91 -24.90
C ALA A 9 -67.83 47.02 -24.32
N ALA A 10 -67.65 46.61 -23.08
CA ALA A 10 -66.32 46.41 -22.50
C ALA A 10 -65.83 45.01 -22.90
N GLU A 11 -65.18 44.90 -24.06
CA GLU A 11 -64.33 43.74 -24.34
C GLU A 11 -63.17 43.73 -23.33
N ALA A 12 -63.12 42.70 -22.50
CA ALA A 12 -61.99 42.43 -21.63
C ALA A 12 -60.72 42.26 -22.49
N PRO A 13 -59.59 42.92 -22.16
CA PRO A 13 -58.39 42.81 -22.98
C PRO A 13 -57.86 41.39 -22.85
N LYS A 14 -57.97 40.61 -23.95
CA LYS A 14 -57.21 39.37 -24.12
C LYS A 14 -55.73 39.76 -24.11
N ARG A 15 -55.09 39.57 -22.96
CA ARG A 15 -53.64 39.74 -22.79
C ARG A 15 -52.96 38.62 -23.60
N ASN A 16 -52.79 38.88 -24.89
CA ASN A 16 -51.94 38.06 -25.75
C ASN A 16 -50.51 38.26 -25.27
N ILE A 17 -50.04 37.35 -24.42
CA ILE A 17 -48.62 37.20 -24.11
C ILE A 17 -47.97 36.72 -25.40
N LYS A 18 -47.54 37.67 -26.24
CA LYS A 18 -46.62 37.37 -27.32
C LYS A 18 -45.30 37.02 -26.64
N LEU A 19 -45.04 35.72 -26.49
CA LEU A 19 -43.71 35.23 -26.15
C LEU A 19 -42.81 35.63 -27.32
N ASP A 20 -42.00 36.66 -27.10
CA ASP A 20 -41.09 37.23 -28.08
C ASP A 20 -39.93 36.23 -28.28
N ASN A 21 -40.15 35.25 -29.14
CA ASN A 21 -39.17 34.19 -29.45
C ASN A 21 -38.03 34.69 -30.35
N THR A 22 -38.01 35.98 -30.70
CA THR A 22 -37.02 36.55 -31.62
C THR A 22 -35.61 36.59 -31.02
N GLU A 23 -35.46 36.57 -29.69
CA GLU A 23 -34.15 36.37 -29.03
C GLU A 23 -33.65 34.92 -29.11
N LEU A 24 -34.55 33.93 -29.15
CA LEU A 24 -34.19 32.50 -29.25
C LEU A 24 -33.67 32.12 -30.66
N ILE A 25 -34.03 32.91 -31.68
CA ILE A 25 -33.62 32.70 -33.08
C ILE A 25 -32.36 33.53 -33.41
N LYS A 26 -31.92 34.44 -32.54
CA LYS A 26 -30.64 35.13 -32.72
C LYS A 26 -29.50 34.12 -32.57
N THR A 27 -28.73 33.96 -33.64
CA THR A 27 -27.54 33.08 -33.70
C THR A 27 -26.57 33.33 -32.56
N SER A 28 -26.49 34.58 -32.06
CA SER A 28 -25.66 34.96 -30.91
C SER A 28 -26.07 34.28 -29.59
N PHE A 29 -27.36 34.05 -29.37
CA PHE A 29 -27.86 33.36 -28.18
C PHE A 29 -27.43 31.89 -28.19
N TRP A 30 -27.63 31.20 -29.31
CA TRP A 30 -27.20 29.81 -29.48
C TRP A 30 -25.68 29.63 -29.40
N VAL A 31 -24.90 30.54 -29.97
CA VAL A 31 -23.44 30.52 -29.85
C VAL A 31 -23.01 30.70 -28.40
N SER A 32 -23.59 31.66 -27.66
CA SER A 32 -23.29 31.85 -26.24
C SER A 32 -23.66 30.63 -25.40
N GLN A 33 -24.81 30.00 -25.68
CA GLN A 33 -25.26 28.84 -24.92
C GLN A 33 -24.39 27.61 -25.19
N VAL A 34 -23.98 27.40 -26.45
CA VAL A 34 -23.03 26.33 -26.81
C VAL A 34 -21.68 26.57 -26.12
N PHE A 35 -21.16 27.80 -26.11
CA PHE A 35 -19.94 28.13 -25.36
C PHE A 35 -20.10 27.90 -23.86
N MET A 36 -21.25 28.25 -23.27
CA MET A 36 -21.53 28.02 -21.85
C MET A 36 -21.53 26.53 -21.51
N ILE A 37 -22.17 25.70 -22.34
CA ILE A 37 -22.20 24.24 -22.18
C ILE A 37 -20.78 23.65 -22.32
N ILE A 38 -20.03 24.07 -23.35
CA ILE A 38 -18.65 23.63 -23.53
C ILE A 38 -17.80 24.04 -22.31
N ALA A 39 -17.94 25.27 -21.81
CA ALA A 39 -17.20 25.75 -20.65
C ALA A 39 -17.52 24.97 -19.37
N THR A 40 -18.79 24.60 -19.14
CA THR A 40 -19.19 23.78 -17.98
C THR A 40 -18.67 22.35 -18.09
N VAL A 41 -18.76 21.74 -19.27
CA VAL A 41 -18.22 20.38 -19.50
C VAL A 41 -16.70 20.37 -19.33
N VAL A 42 -15.99 21.35 -19.91
CA VAL A 42 -14.53 21.48 -19.77
C VAL A 42 -14.14 21.76 -18.31
N GLY A 43 -14.88 22.62 -17.60
CA GLY A 43 -14.64 22.93 -16.20
C GLY A 43 -14.77 21.71 -15.29
N VAL A 44 -15.82 20.91 -15.48
CA VAL A 44 -16.02 19.66 -14.73
C VAL A 44 -14.97 18.62 -15.11
N TYR A 45 -14.61 18.49 -16.39
CA TYR A 45 -13.59 17.55 -16.85
C TYR A 45 -12.22 17.84 -16.22
N LEU A 46 -11.78 19.10 -16.21
CA LEU A 46 -10.51 19.49 -15.59
C LEU A 46 -10.51 19.26 -14.08
N ALA A 47 -11.59 19.63 -13.39
CA ALA A 47 -11.71 19.38 -11.95
C ALA A 47 -11.70 17.88 -11.62
N ALA A 48 -12.37 17.05 -12.44
CA ALA A 48 -12.37 15.60 -12.28
C ALA A 48 -11.01 14.97 -12.57
N GLN A 49 -10.28 15.48 -13.58
CA GLN A 49 -8.93 15.02 -13.91
C GLN A 49 -7.94 15.28 -12.76
N GLU A 50 -7.97 16.46 -12.18
CA GLU A 50 -7.15 16.81 -11.02
C GLU A 50 -7.51 15.94 -9.80
N GLY A 51 -8.81 15.74 -9.53
CA GLY A 51 -9.28 14.89 -8.44
C GLY A 51 -8.84 13.42 -8.59
N LEU A 52 -8.95 12.85 -9.79
CA LEU A 52 -8.48 11.48 -10.07
C LEU A 52 -6.96 11.37 -9.93
N SER A 53 -6.20 12.32 -10.49
CA SER A 53 -4.74 12.33 -10.38
C SER A 53 -4.29 12.37 -8.93
N GLN A 54 -4.93 13.21 -8.10
CA GLN A 54 -4.62 13.30 -6.68
C GLN A 54 -5.02 12.04 -5.91
N ALA A 55 -6.15 11.41 -6.25
CA ALA A 55 -6.56 10.15 -5.63
C ALA A 55 -5.59 9.00 -5.96
N ILE A 56 -5.12 8.90 -7.21
CA ILE A 56 -4.13 7.88 -7.61
C ILE A 56 -2.80 8.11 -6.88
N LYS A 57 -2.35 9.37 -6.77
CA LYS A 57 -1.13 9.70 -6.01
C LYS A 57 -1.27 9.31 -4.54
N PHE A 58 -2.40 9.65 -3.92
CA PHE A 58 -2.67 9.29 -2.53
C PHE A 58 -2.68 7.78 -2.31
N ASP A 59 -3.37 7.02 -3.18
CA ASP A 59 -3.44 5.56 -3.09
C ASP A 59 -2.04 4.92 -3.22
N ASN A 60 -1.24 5.39 -4.19
CA ASN A 60 0.13 4.92 -4.37
C ASN A 60 0.99 5.22 -3.12
N LEU A 61 0.96 6.45 -2.61
CA LEU A 61 1.71 6.83 -1.42
C LEU A 61 1.29 6.04 -0.17
N SER A 62 -0.01 5.80 0.01
CA SER A 62 -0.55 4.94 1.07
C SER A 62 -0.02 3.51 0.95
N ASN A 63 -0.02 2.94 -0.26
CA ASN A 63 0.53 1.60 -0.52
C ASN A 63 2.04 1.55 -0.26
N MET A 64 2.79 2.56 -0.66
CA MET A 64 4.22 2.67 -0.37
C MET A 64 4.51 2.73 1.13
N GLN A 65 3.73 3.50 1.91
CA GLN A 65 3.86 3.56 3.36
C GLN A 65 3.58 2.20 4.02
N ASN A 66 2.50 1.53 3.61
CA ASN A 66 2.18 0.20 4.13
C ASN A 66 3.27 -0.83 3.78
N ASN A 67 3.86 -0.72 2.59
CA ASN A 67 5.01 -1.55 2.19
C ASN A 67 6.24 -1.27 3.03
N TYR A 68 6.54 0.01 3.30
CA TYR A 68 7.64 0.41 4.15
C TYR A 68 7.51 -0.26 5.53
N HIS A 69 6.37 -0.09 6.21
CA HIS A 69 6.16 -0.67 7.53
C HIS A 69 6.23 -2.19 7.53
N LEU A 70 5.65 -2.84 6.51
CA LEU A 70 5.71 -4.30 6.39
C LEU A 70 7.15 -4.81 6.26
N ARG A 71 7.96 -4.17 5.41
CA ARG A 71 9.35 -4.57 5.14
C ARG A 71 10.28 -4.21 6.29
N HIS A 72 10.03 -3.10 6.97
CA HIS A 72 10.74 -2.71 8.17
C HIS A 72 10.46 -3.69 9.33
N ALA A 73 9.20 -4.01 9.59
CA ALA A 73 8.83 -5.00 10.60
C ALA A 73 9.41 -6.39 10.29
N LEU A 74 9.46 -6.78 9.01
CA LEU A 74 10.08 -8.03 8.58
C LEU A 74 11.60 -8.00 8.84
N TYR A 75 12.25 -6.87 8.60
CA TYR A 75 13.67 -6.69 8.88
C TYR A 75 13.97 -6.88 10.37
N ASP A 76 13.19 -6.25 11.24
CA ASP A 76 13.35 -6.36 12.69
C ASP A 76 13.15 -7.80 13.16
N GLU A 77 12.10 -8.48 12.69
CA GLU A 77 11.84 -9.89 13.01
C GLU A 77 13.01 -10.79 12.58
N VAL A 78 13.48 -10.66 11.34
CA VAL A 78 14.58 -11.49 10.83
C VAL A 78 15.88 -11.18 11.59
N SER A 79 16.15 -9.90 11.88
CA SER A 79 17.32 -9.47 12.66
C SER A 79 17.32 -10.06 14.08
N ASP A 80 16.18 -10.03 14.76
CA ASP A 80 16.02 -10.60 16.10
C ASP A 80 16.16 -12.13 16.10
N ASN A 81 15.66 -12.79 15.04
CA ASN A 81 15.81 -14.23 14.86
C ASN A 81 17.27 -14.62 14.58
N VAL A 82 17.97 -13.84 13.76
CA VAL A 82 19.41 -13.99 13.53
C VAL A 82 20.18 -13.86 14.84
N ALA A 83 19.87 -12.87 15.69
CA ALA A 83 20.50 -12.72 16.99
C ALA A 83 20.20 -13.89 17.92
N THR A 84 18.97 -14.40 17.91
CA THR A 84 18.54 -15.56 18.71
C THR A 84 19.28 -16.83 18.29
N LEU A 85 19.36 -17.08 16.98
CA LEU A 85 20.03 -18.26 16.45
C LEU A 85 21.55 -18.16 16.62
N SER A 86 22.15 -16.97 16.50
CA SER A 86 23.56 -16.76 16.80
C SER A 86 23.90 -17.16 18.25
N ARG A 87 23.07 -16.75 19.23
CA ARG A 87 23.25 -17.16 20.63
C ARG A 87 23.13 -18.67 20.83
N TYR A 88 22.24 -19.32 20.09
CA TYR A 88 22.11 -20.77 20.12
C TYR A 88 23.38 -21.46 19.57
N VAL A 89 23.87 -21.02 18.41
CA VAL A 89 25.11 -21.50 17.78
C VAL A 89 26.32 -21.39 18.71
N ASP A 90 26.41 -20.32 19.51
CA ASP A 90 27.51 -20.11 20.45
C ASP A 90 27.44 -21.04 21.68
N THR A 91 26.24 -21.49 22.05
CA THR A 91 26.01 -22.28 23.27
C THR A 91 25.90 -23.78 23.00
N VAL A 92 25.53 -24.19 21.78
CA VAL A 92 25.19 -25.59 21.44
C VAL A 92 26.29 -26.61 21.74
N GLU A 93 27.57 -26.24 21.63
CA GLU A 93 28.71 -27.13 21.94
C GLU A 93 28.98 -27.30 23.43
N THR A 94 28.53 -26.37 24.26
CA THR A 94 28.80 -26.36 25.70
C THR A 94 27.80 -27.19 26.50
N VAL A 95 26.74 -27.67 25.84
CA VAL A 95 25.57 -28.22 26.49
C VAL A 95 25.43 -29.72 26.22
N SER A 96 25.11 -30.48 27.27
CA SER A 96 24.89 -31.92 27.17
C SER A 96 23.69 -32.25 26.29
N GLY A 97 23.72 -33.39 25.59
CA GLY A 97 22.71 -33.75 24.59
C GLY A 97 21.25 -33.74 25.07
N ASN A 98 20.98 -34.04 26.35
CA ASN A 98 19.60 -34.01 26.89
C ASN A 98 19.08 -32.58 27.15
N SER A 99 19.96 -31.60 27.18
CA SER A 99 19.62 -30.19 27.37
C SER A 99 19.47 -29.45 26.04
N LEU A 100 19.95 -30.01 24.91
CA LEU A 100 19.83 -29.39 23.59
C LEU A 100 18.37 -29.15 23.21
N VAL A 101 17.52 -30.18 23.31
CA VAL A 101 16.07 -30.08 23.04
C VAL A 101 15.38 -29.01 23.91
N LYS A 102 15.87 -28.82 25.15
CA LYS A 102 15.30 -27.81 26.06
C LYS A 102 15.72 -26.39 25.71
N MET A 103 16.79 -26.23 24.94
CA MET A 103 17.33 -24.93 24.51
C MET A 103 16.99 -24.61 23.07
N HIS A 104 16.05 -25.33 22.46
CA HIS A 104 15.56 -25.06 21.13
C HIS A 104 15.23 -23.56 20.96
N PRO A 105 15.88 -22.84 20.02
CA PRO A 105 15.70 -21.41 19.87
C PRO A 105 14.30 -21.11 19.34
N GLN A 106 13.58 -20.22 20.01
CA GLN A 106 12.25 -19.80 19.57
C GLN A 106 12.39 -18.62 18.60
N MET A 107 12.10 -18.86 17.32
CA MET A 107 12.07 -17.80 16.30
C MET A 107 10.70 -17.11 16.29
N GLY A 108 10.69 -15.78 16.24
CA GLY A 108 9.49 -14.99 16.00
C GLY A 108 9.09 -15.08 14.52
N LEU A 109 7.86 -15.50 14.24
CA LEU A 109 7.35 -15.64 12.86
C LEU A 109 6.08 -14.81 12.65
N PHE A 110 5.80 -13.87 13.54
CA PHE A 110 4.54 -13.12 13.53
C PHE A 110 4.39 -12.32 12.23
N VAL A 111 5.39 -11.53 11.87
CA VAL A 111 5.35 -10.73 10.64
C VAL A 111 5.32 -11.67 9.45
N TRP A 112 6.26 -12.61 9.35
CA TRP A 112 6.33 -13.59 8.26
C TRP A 112 5.00 -14.32 8.01
N GLU A 113 4.37 -14.89 9.04
CA GLU A 113 3.11 -15.62 8.92
C GLU A 113 1.94 -14.71 8.55
N ASN A 114 1.95 -13.45 8.99
CA ASN A 114 0.91 -12.50 8.65
C ASN A 114 1.11 -11.84 7.28
N MET A 115 2.32 -11.87 6.70
CA MET A 115 2.58 -11.32 5.36
C MET A 115 1.65 -11.91 4.30
N ARG A 116 1.30 -13.21 4.39
CA ARG A 116 0.41 -13.87 3.42
C ARG A 116 -0.99 -13.24 3.33
N TYR A 117 -1.39 -12.46 4.33
CA TYR A 117 -2.67 -11.75 4.38
C TYR A 117 -2.56 -10.28 3.96
N SER A 118 -1.35 -9.78 3.76
CA SER A 118 -1.12 -8.41 3.30
C SER A 118 -1.14 -8.36 1.78
N ALA A 119 -1.97 -7.49 1.21
CA ALA A 119 -1.97 -7.21 -0.23
C ALA A 119 -0.60 -6.71 -0.72
N ASN A 120 0.17 -6.07 0.17
CA ASN A 120 1.47 -5.46 -0.10
C ASN A 120 2.63 -6.45 -0.03
N ALA A 121 2.42 -7.68 0.46
CA ALA A 121 3.51 -8.66 0.58
C ALA A 121 4.11 -9.02 -0.78
N LEU A 122 3.31 -9.05 -1.84
CA LEU A 122 3.74 -9.39 -3.21
C LEU A 122 4.57 -8.28 -3.86
N GLU A 123 4.56 -7.07 -3.33
CA GLU A 123 5.41 -5.97 -3.80
C GLU A 123 6.84 -6.07 -3.24
N THR A 124 7.04 -6.89 -2.19
CA THR A 124 8.38 -7.20 -1.68
C THR A 124 9.11 -8.08 -2.70
N PRO A 125 10.38 -7.78 -3.03
CA PRO A 125 11.12 -8.58 -4.01
C PRO A 125 11.13 -10.08 -3.68
N SER A 126 10.74 -10.90 -4.65
CA SER A 126 10.53 -12.35 -4.45
C SER A 126 11.77 -13.11 -3.99
N HIS A 127 12.96 -12.64 -4.35
CA HIS A 127 14.22 -13.23 -3.90
C HIS A 127 14.42 -13.03 -2.38
N ILE A 128 14.10 -11.85 -1.84
CA ILE A 128 14.18 -11.57 -0.40
C ILE A 128 13.24 -12.50 0.37
N LEU A 129 11.98 -12.59 -0.07
CA LEU A 129 11.00 -13.50 0.55
C LEU A 129 11.45 -14.96 0.48
N SER A 130 12.03 -15.37 -0.65
CA SER A 130 12.53 -16.73 -0.83
C SER A 130 13.72 -17.04 0.07
N ASP A 131 14.64 -16.08 0.26
CA ASP A 131 15.80 -16.24 1.11
C ASP A 131 15.42 -16.28 2.60
N ILE A 132 14.48 -15.43 3.04
CA ILE A 132 13.94 -15.46 4.41
C ILE A 132 13.23 -16.79 4.68
N ARG A 133 12.39 -17.25 3.74
CA ARG A 133 11.74 -18.56 3.84
C ARG A 133 12.76 -19.70 3.99
N ARG A 134 13.81 -19.68 3.16
CA ARG A 134 14.90 -20.68 3.23
C ARG A 134 15.61 -20.62 4.56
N PHE A 135 15.93 -19.42 5.06
CA PHE A 135 16.53 -19.24 6.37
C PHE A 135 15.72 -19.90 7.49
N TYR A 136 14.40 -19.65 7.54
CA TYR A 136 13.56 -20.29 8.56
C TYR A 136 13.50 -21.81 8.42
N LEU A 137 13.32 -22.33 7.21
CA LEU A 137 13.23 -23.77 6.97
C LEU A 137 14.56 -24.50 7.23
N GLU A 138 15.66 -23.98 6.71
CA GLU A 138 16.99 -24.58 6.84
C GLU A 138 17.45 -24.53 8.30
N SER A 139 17.23 -23.42 9.01
CA SER A 139 17.60 -23.31 10.43
C SER A 139 16.85 -24.33 11.27
N GLU A 140 15.52 -24.42 11.12
CA GLU A 140 14.69 -25.37 11.86
C GLU A 140 15.10 -26.82 11.58
N GLN A 141 15.34 -27.14 10.30
CA GLN A 141 15.78 -28.47 9.91
C GLN A 141 17.13 -28.83 10.55
N ILE A 142 18.12 -27.93 10.48
CA ILE A 142 19.44 -28.18 11.06
C ILE A 142 19.36 -28.32 12.58
N ILE A 143 18.58 -27.47 13.26
CA ILE A 143 18.37 -27.57 14.71
C ILE A 143 17.78 -28.94 15.07
N SER A 144 16.73 -29.35 14.38
CA SER A 144 16.08 -30.66 14.57
C SER A 144 17.05 -31.82 14.31
N ASP A 145 17.88 -31.73 13.28
CA ASP A 145 18.89 -32.74 12.96
C ASP A 145 20.01 -32.82 14.03
N ILE A 146 20.37 -31.70 14.67
CA ILE A 146 21.28 -31.67 15.82
C ILE A 146 20.62 -32.34 17.04
N GLU A 147 19.38 -31.96 17.35
CA GLU A 147 18.63 -32.43 18.51
C GLU A 147 18.34 -33.94 18.44
N THR A 148 18.00 -34.44 17.26
CA THR A 148 17.75 -35.86 16.98
C THR A 148 19.04 -36.67 16.79
N ARG A 149 20.21 -36.03 16.85
CA ARG A 149 21.54 -36.63 16.64
C ARG A 149 21.74 -37.20 15.23
N HIS A 150 20.97 -36.73 14.25
CA HIS A 150 21.25 -37.00 12.84
C HIS A 150 22.56 -36.31 12.42
N TYR A 151 22.80 -35.10 12.92
CA TYR A 151 24.06 -34.38 12.80
C TYR A 151 24.85 -34.37 14.10
N SER A 152 26.18 -34.37 13.97
CA SER A 152 27.03 -34.00 15.10
C SER A 152 26.85 -32.52 15.39
N VAL A 153 26.95 -32.14 16.67
CA VAL A 153 26.78 -30.75 17.11
C VAL A 153 27.72 -29.80 16.35
N SER A 154 28.98 -30.18 16.19
CA SER A 154 29.97 -29.36 15.47
C SER A 154 29.64 -29.21 13.98
N TYR A 155 29.16 -30.27 13.32
CA TYR A 155 28.74 -30.21 11.92
C TYR A 155 27.51 -29.31 11.74
N GLY A 156 26.46 -29.52 12.55
CA GLY A 156 25.26 -28.71 12.51
C GLY A 156 25.52 -27.25 12.86
N LYS A 157 26.40 -26.97 13.82
CA LYS A 157 26.87 -25.61 14.13
C LYS A 157 27.48 -24.93 12.90
N GLY A 158 28.36 -25.63 12.16
CA GLY A 158 28.95 -25.10 10.93
C GLY A 158 27.91 -24.81 9.86
N LEU A 159 26.89 -25.66 9.72
CA LEU A 159 25.76 -25.41 8.81
C LEU A 159 24.94 -24.18 9.23
N LEU A 160 24.59 -24.05 10.51
CA LEU A 160 23.88 -22.87 11.03
C LEU A 160 24.69 -21.58 10.85
N GLN A 161 26.00 -21.63 11.05
CA GLN A 161 26.89 -20.49 10.79
C GLN A 161 26.84 -20.06 9.32
N ASN A 162 26.84 -21.00 8.38
CA ASN A 162 26.71 -20.67 6.95
C ASN A 162 25.36 -20.03 6.62
N VAL A 163 24.27 -20.54 7.20
CA VAL A 163 22.92 -19.99 7.03
C VAL A 163 22.85 -18.57 7.61
N LEU A 164 23.42 -18.36 8.80
CA LEU A 164 23.52 -17.05 9.46
C LEU A 164 24.34 -16.05 8.65
N SER A 165 25.53 -16.43 8.18
CA SER A 165 26.38 -15.56 7.35
C SER A 165 25.66 -15.15 6.08
N LYS A 166 24.97 -16.09 5.40
CA LYS A 166 24.23 -15.78 4.18
C LYS A 166 23.13 -14.74 4.41
N ILE A 167 22.30 -14.92 5.44
CA ILE A 167 21.20 -13.96 5.70
C ILE A 167 21.74 -12.60 6.17
N GLN A 168 22.81 -12.59 6.97
CA GLN A 168 23.43 -11.36 7.49
C GLN A 168 24.17 -10.54 6.42
N GLU A 169 24.91 -11.21 5.54
CA GLU A 169 25.77 -10.55 4.56
C GLU A 169 25.02 -10.19 3.27
N ASP A 170 23.94 -10.90 2.94
CA ASP A 170 23.22 -10.73 1.68
C ASP A 170 21.78 -10.25 1.87
N THR A 171 20.94 -11.04 2.55
CA THR A 171 19.49 -10.81 2.58
C THR A 171 19.07 -9.61 3.44
N LEU A 172 19.60 -9.49 4.66
CA LEU A 172 19.28 -8.36 5.56
C LEU A 172 19.71 -7.00 4.96
N PRO A 173 20.92 -6.83 4.38
CA PRO A 173 21.30 -5.60 3.69
C PRO A 173 20.40 -5.27 2.50
N LYS A 174 19.99 -6.28 1.71
CA LYS A 174 19.04 -6.08 0.59
C LYS A 174 17.68 -5.62 1.08
N LEU A 175 17.14 -6.26 2.13
CA LEU A 175 15.86 -5.85 2.73
C LEU A 175 15.95 -4.44 3.33
N LYS A 176 17.06 -4.12 3.98
CA LYS A 176 17.33 -2.78 4.52
C LYS A 176 17.32 -1.71 3.43
N THR A 177 18.14 -1.90 2.40
CA THR A 177 18.19 -1.00 1.25
C THR A 177 16.80 -0.85 0.60
N ASN A 178 16.03 -1.93 0.57
CA ASN A 178 14.72 -1.95 -0.06
C ASN A 178 13.68 -1.11 0.70
N TYR A 179 13.61 -1.17 2.04
CA TYR A 179 12.71 -0.29 2.78
C TYR A 179 13.26 1.14 2.88
N GLU A 180 14.59 1.34 2.94
CA GLU A 180 15.19 2.69 2.94
C GLU A 180 14.92 3.44 1.63
N THR A 181 14.89 2.72 0.50
CA THR A 181 14.47 3.31 -0.79
C THR A 181 13.03 3.79 -0.73
N LEU A 182 12.12 2.99 -0.16
CA LEU A 182 10.73 3.41 0.04
C LEU A 182 10.62 4.61 0.98
N SER A 183 11.37 4.62 2.08
CA SER A 183 11.41 5.76 3.01
C SER A 183 11.87 7.04 2.31
N LYS A 184 12.89 6.95 1.46
CA LYS A 184 13.35 8.07 0.66
C LYS A 184 12.29 8.55 -0.33
N GLU A 185 11.66 7.64 -1.06
CA GLU A 185 10.59 8.01 -2.00
C GLU A 185 9.37 8.64 -1.30
N LEU A 186 9.04 8.17 -0.08
CA LEU A 186 8.01 8.80 0.76
C LEU A 186 8.43 10.19 1.23
N SER A 187 9.68 10.35 1.67
CA SER A 187 10.22 11.64 2.10
C SER A 187 10.27 12.65 0.95
N ASP A 188 10.57 12.22 -0.28
CA ASP A 188 10.55 13.07 -1.47
C ASP A 188 9.13 13.56 -1.82
N ASN A 189 8.10 12.93 -1.25
CA ASN A 189 6.68 13.32 -1.36
C ASN A 189 6.13 13.92 -0.05
N ASP A 190 7.00 14.44 0.82
CA ASP A 190 6.67 15.07 2.11
C ASP A 190 5.95 14.14 3.11
N ILE A 191 6.11 12.83 2.96
CA ILE A 191 5.59 11.82 3.92
C ILE A 191 6.74 11.32 4.79
N THR A 192 6.69 11.63 6.08
CA THR A 192 7.62 11.09 7.07
C THR A 192 7.14 9.74 7.59
N VAL A 193 8.05 8.77 7.60
CA VAL A 193 7.83 7.45 8.19
C VAL A 193 8.85 7.22 9.32
N ASP A 194 8.38 6.61 10.41
CA ASP A 194 9.18 6.29 11.60
C ASP A 194 10.01 5.02 11.42
#